data_AF-A0A7V9MX31-F1
#
_entry.id   AF-A0A7V9MX31-F1
#
_cell.length_a   1.000
_cell.length_b   1.000
_cell.length_c   1.000
_cell.angle_alpha   90.00
_cell.angle_beta   90.00
_cell.angle_gamma   90.00
#
_symmetry.space_group_name_H-M   'P 1'
#
loop_
_entity.id
_entity.type
_entity.pdbx_description
1 polymer ?
#
loop_
_entity_poly.entity_id
_entity_poly.type
_entity_poly.pdbx_seq_one_letter_code
_entity_poly.pdbx_strand_id
1 'polypeptide(L)'
;MLAAAGAAQAQKKLTPTGQETLGPFYPVRAPLNHDQDLTHYPGKMGRAQGQVIEITGRVLDTAGRPLPKEAMTIWQANAAGRYTNPVDRNPAPLDPNFLGVVSFGVGADGSYRLRTVKPARIRSRPAPCARGTSISM
;
A
#
# COMPACT_ATOMS: atom_id res chain seq x y z
N MET A 1 -2.45 44.92 -23.49
CA MET A 1 -3.00 44.23 -22.30
C MET A 1 -2.18 42.97 -22.07
N LEU A 2 -1.26 42.95 -21.12
CA LEU A 2 -0.56 41.73 -20.69
C LEU A 2 -1.15 41.30 -19.34
N ALA A 3 -1.64 40.06 -19.28
CA ALA A 3 -2.10 39.43 -18.04
C ALA A 3 -0.89 38.88 -17.26
N ALA A 4 -0.78 39.28 -15.98
CA ALA A 4 0.24 38.73 -15.08
C ALA A 4 -0.15 37.30 -14.66
N ALA A 5 0.75 36.35 -14.88
CA ALA A 5 0.63 34.99 -14.36
C ALA A 5 0.71 35.02 -12.82
N GLY A 6 -0.33 34.54 -12.16
CA GLY A 6 -0.37 34.41 -10.70
C GLY A 6 0.67 33.41 -10.22
N ALA A 7 1.57 33.85 -9.35
CA ALA A 7 2.55 32.98 -8.71
C ALA A 7 1.84 31.92 -7.86
N ALA A 8 2.07 30.64 -8.16
CA ALA A 8 1.67 29.53 -7.30
C ALA A 8 2.38 29.70 -5.95
N GLN A 9 1.61 29.91 -4.88
CA GLN A 9 2.17 30.05 -3.55
C GLN A 9 2.71 28.69 -3.08
N ALA A 10 3.99 28.66 -2.73
CA ALA A 10 4.62 27.51 -2.12
C ALA A 10 3.91 27.18 -0.79
N GLN A 11 3.37 25.98 -0.70
CA GLN A 11 2.66 25.53 0.49
C GLN A 11 3.60 25.55 1.69
N LYS A 12 3.20 26.27 2.75
CA LYS A 12 3.93 26.42 4.01
C LYS A 12 4.46 25.07 4.48
N LYS A 13 5.77 24.98 4.71
CA LYS A 13 6.45 23.75 5.15
C LYS A 13 5.75 23.23 6.41
N LEU A 14 4.97 22.17 6.24
CA LEU A 14 4.19 21.57 7.32
C LEU A 14 5.16 20.95 8.32
N THR A 15 4.91 21.16 9.61
CA THR A 15 5.61 20.43 10.67
C THR A 15 5.34 18.94 10.46
N PRO A 16 6.36 18.07 10.40
CA PRO A 16 6.14 16.64 10.31
C PRO A 16 5.22 16.21 11.45
N THR A 17 4.13 15.52 11.14
CA THR A 17 3.35 14.84 12.18
C THR A 17 4.25 13.83 12.89
N GLY A 18 4.00 13.61 14.19
CA GLY A 18 4.74 12.61 14.97
C GLY A 18 4.72 11.24 14.28
N GLN A 19 5.66 10.36 14.62
CA GLN A 19 5.69 9.00 14.09
C GLN A 19 4.32 8.34 14.30
N GLU A 20 3.63 8.02 13.20
CA GLU A 20 2.34 7.36 13.25
C GLU A 20 2.52 5.97 13.87
N THR A 21 1.69 5.64 14.86
CA THR A 21 1.61 4.26 15.37
C THR A 21 1.32 3.35 14.19
N LEU A 22 2.08 2.25 14.06
CA LEU A 22 1.81 1.20 13.07
C LEU A 22 0.31 0.90 13.06
N GLY A 23 -0.32 0.99 11.88
CA GLY A 23 -1.77 0.86 11.76
C GLY A 23 -2.28 -0.45 12.40
N PRO A 24 -3.56 -0.53 12.77
CA PRO A 24 -4.11 -1.64 13.57
C PRO A 24 -3.97 -3.04 12.95
N PHE A 25 -3.57 -3.12 11.67
CA PHE A 25 -3.38 -4.34 10.92
C PHE A 25 -1.95 -4.51 10.40
N TYR A 26 -0.98 -3.76 10.93
CA TYR A 26 0.42 -3.93 10.55
C TYR A 26 0.83 -5.39 10.75
N PRO A 27 1.42 -6.02 9.73
CA PRO A 27 1.68 -7.45 9.74
C PRO A 27 2.78 -7.79 10.75
N VAL A 28 2.53 -8.82 11.57
CA VAL A 28 3.54 -9.37 12.50
C VAL A 28 4.71 -9.99 11.71
N ARG A 29 4.44 -10.49 10.49
CA ARG A 29 5.44 -11.01 9.55
C ARG A 29 5.03 -10.65 8.14
N ALA A 30 5.96 -10.11 7.37
CA ALA A 30 5.80 -9.87 5.94
C ALA A 30 6.81 -10.78 5.20
N PRO A 31 6.34 -11.67 4.32
CA PRO A 31 7.24 -12.47 3.51
C PRO A 31 8.02 -11.54 2.58
N LEU A 32 9.33 -11.79 2.48
CA LEU A 32 10.15 -11.16 1.47
C LEU A 32 9.72 -11.73 0.12
N ASN A 33 9.24 -10.90 -0.79
CA ASN A 33 8.88 -11.33 -2.14
C ASN A 33 9.67 -10.49 -3.15
N HIS A 34 10.62 -11.15 -3.81
CA HIS A 34 11.42 -10.52 -4.84
C HIS A 34 10.60 -10.17 -6.09
N ASP A 35 9.52 -10.90 -6.34
CA ASP A 35 8.69 -10.73 -7.54
C ASP A 35 7.69 -9.57 -7.41
N GLN A 36 7.55 -9.00 -6.21
CA GLN A 36 6.64 -7.88 -5.91
C GLN A 36 5.20 -8.15 -6.41
N ASP A 37 4.76 -9.42 -6.32
CA ASP A 37 3.44 -9.88 -6.80
C ASP A 37 2.63 -10.51 -5.65
N LEU A 38 1.52 -9.86 -5.26
CA LEU A 38 0.58 -10.38 -4.26
C LEU A 38 -0.48 -11.30 -4.86
N THR A 39 -0.55 -11.41 -6.19
CA THR A 39 -1.61 -12.17 -6.89
C THR A 39 -1.40 -13.69 -6.83
N HIS A 40 -0.26 -14.13 -6.30
CA HIS A 40 0.07 -15.53 -6.11
C HIS A 40 0.57 -15.77 -4.69
N TYR A 41 0.01 -16.79 -4.05
CA TYR A 41 0.49 -17.27 -2.77
C TYR A 41 1.52 -18.38 -3.00
N PRO A 42 2.75 -18.30 -2.45
CA PRO A 42 3.77 -19.33 -2.64
C PRO A 42 3.26 -20.74 -2.27
N GLY A 43 3.43 -21.71 -3.18
CA GLY A 43 2.95 -23.08 -2.99
C GLY A 43 1.47 -23.30 -3.30
N LYS A 44 0.75 -22.30 -3.81
CA LYS A 44 -0.59 -22.46 -4.39
C LYS A 44 -0.54 -22.38 -5.90
N MET A 45 -1.39 -23.16 -6.58
CA MET A 45 -1.51 -23.14 -8.04
C MET A 45 -2.54 -22.12 -8.54
N GLY A 46 -3.37 -21.58 -7.64
CA GLY A 46 -4.39 -20.60 -7.99
C GLY A 46 -3.87 -19.16 -8.00
N ARG A 47 -4.66 -18.28 -8.61
CA ARG A 47 -4.43 -16.82 -8.62
C ARG A 47 -5.47 -16.12 -7.74
N ALA A 48 -5.08 -15.02 -7.13
CA ALA A 48 -5.97 -14.16 -6.38
C ALA A 48 -7.15 -13.67 -7.24
N GLN A 49 -8.33 -13.65 -6.65
CA GLN A 49 -9.57 -13.19 -7.27
C GLN A 49 -9.67 -11.66 -7.24
N GLY A 50 -10.18 -11.09 -8.33
CA GLY A 50 -10.50 -9.66 -8.42
C GLY A 50 -9.76 -8.95 -9.56
N GLN A 51 -9.87 -7.62 -9.58
CA GLN A 51 -9.21 -6.80 -10.60
C GLN A 51 -7.72 -6.66 -10.28
N VAL A 52 -6.87 -7.22 -11.13
CA VAL A 52 -5.42 -7.06 -11.02
C VAL A 52 -5.02 -5.64 -11.40
N ILE A 53 -4.19 -5.03 -10.58
CA ILE A 53 -3.66 -3.69 -10.77
C ILE A 53 -2.15 -3.71 -10.55
N GLU A 54 -1.48 -2.71 -11.13
CA GLU A 54 -0.06 -2.46 -10.92
C GLU A 54 0.10 -1.10 -10.23
N ILE A 55 0.98 -1.04 -9.24
CA ILE A 55 1.27 0.16 -8.46
C ILE A 55 2.75 0.45 -8.64
N THR A 56 3.04 1.57 -9.28
CA THR A 56 4.39 2.04 -9.50
C THR A 56 4.59 3.39 -8.84
N GLY A 57 5.78 3.65 -8.33
CA GLY A 57 6.11 4.94 -7.76
C GLY A 57 7.60 5.09 -7.50
N ARG A 58 7.94 6.17 -6.81
CA ARG A 58 9.29 6.45 -6.34
C ARG A 58 9.28 6.85 -4.87
N VAL A 59 10.28 6.38 -4.13
CA VAL A 59 10.56 6.80 -2.75
C VAL A 59 11.68 7.84 -2.80
N LEU A 60 11.35 9.05 -2.37
CA LEU A 60 12.23 10.21 -2.39
C LEU A 60 12.35 10.79 -0.98
N ASP A 61 13.48 11.41 -0.68
CA ASP A 61 13.65 12.22 0.52
C ASP A 61 12.98 13.61 0.37
N THR A 62 13.05 14.41 1.44
CA THR A 62 12.46 15.76 1.45
C THR A 62 13.14 16.75 0.49
N ALA A 63 14.30 16.42 -0.07
CA ALA A 63 15.00 17.18 -1.09
C ALA A 63 14.76 16.62 -2.51
N GLY A 64 13.90 15.60 -2.65
CA GLY A 64 13.59 14.96 -3.94
C GLY A 64 14.65 13.96 -4.41
N ARG A 65 15.62 13.59 -3.57
CA ARG A 65 16.65 12.59 -3.91
C ARG A 65 16.10 11.18 -3.70
N PRO A 66 16.39 10.22 -4.59
CA PRO A 66 15.91 8.86 -4.43
C PRO A 66 16.49 8.21 -3.17
N LEU A 67 15.68 7.40 -2.50
CA LEU A 67 16.06 6.60 -1.33
C LEU A 67 16.13 5.13 -1.72
N PRO A 68 17.28 4.66 -2.26
CA PRO A 68 17.44 3.28 -2.66
C PRO A 68 17.66 2.34 -1.48
N LYS A 69 17.36 1.04 -1.69
CA LYS A 69 17.64 -0.05 -0.72
C LYS A 69 16.92 0.02 0.62
N GLU A 70 15.97 0.95 0.78
CA GLU A 70 15.02 0.90 1.88
C GLU A 70 14.07 -0.29 1.69
N ALA A 71 13.75 -0.96 2.80
CA ALA A 71 12.75 -2.03 2.81
C ALA A 71 11.36 -1.39 2.91
N MET A 72 10.54 -1.58 1.88
CA MET A 72 9.15 -1.14 1.89
C MET A 72 8.24 -2.33 2.15
N THR A 73 7.24 -2.15 3.01
CA THR A 73 6.27 -3.20 3.34
C THR A 73 4.88 -2.73 2.99
N ILE A 74 4.22 -3.45 2.10
CA ILE A 74 2.86 -3.13 1.68
C ILE A 74 1.90 -4.17 2.25
N TRP A 75 0.79 -3.72 2.85
CA TRP A 75 -0.29 -4.60 3.29
C TRP A 75 -1.66 -4.05 2.87
N GLN A 76 -2.57 -4.95 2.54
CA GLN A 76 -3.92 -4.60 2.09
C GLN A 76 -4.92 -5.73 2.29
N ALA A 77 -6.20 -5.37 2.21
CA ALA A 77 -7.29 -6.32 2.10
C ALA A 77 -7.36 -6.95 0.69
N ASN A 78 -8.04 -8.09 0.58
CA ASN A 78 -8.35 -8.74 -0.69
C ASN A 78 -9.51 -8.03 -1.44
N ALA A 79 -9.90 -8.57 -2.60
CA ALA A 79 -11.02 -8.05 -3.40
C ALA A 79 -12.40 -8.13 -2.71
N ALA A 80 -12.51 -8.86 -1.58
CA ALA A 80 -13.71 -8.89 -0.75
C ALA A 80 -13.61 -7.96 0.48
N GLY A 81 -12.48 -7.28 0.67
CA GLY A 81 -12.25 -6.36 1.77
C GLY A 81 -11.79 -7.05 3.07
N ARG A 82 -11.33 -8.31 2.99
CA ARG A 82 -10.79 -9.08 4.12
C ARG A 82 -9.25 -9.03 4.16
N TYR A 83 -8.69 -8.76 5.32
CA TYR A 83 -7.24 -8.88 5.55
C TYR A 83 -6.87 -10.31 5.95
N THR A 84 -5.69 -10.75 5.53
CA THR A 84 -5.05 -12.00 6.00
C THR A 84 -4.43 -11.78 7.39
N ASN A 85 -5.24 -11.34 8.35
CA ASN A 85 -4.82 -11.07 9.72
C ASN A 85 -5.75 -11.78 10.71
N PRO A 86 -5.24 -12.56 11.68
CA PRO A 86 -6.07 -13.25 12.68
C PRO A 86 -7.01 -12.33 13.47
N VAL A 87 -6.67 -11.04 13.64
CA VAL A 87 -7.52 -10.10 14.38
C VAL A 87 -8.65 -9.48 13.54
N ASP A 88 -8.65 -9.69 12.21
CA ASP A 88 -9.70 -9.18 11.34
C ASP A 88 -11.01 -9.98 11.52
N ARG A 89 -12.05 -9.31 12.01
CA ARG A 89 -13.38 -9.87 12.25
C ARG A 89 -14.36 -9.63 11.10
N ASN A 90 -13.95 -9.02 9.99
CA ASN A 90 -14.81 -8.82 8.82
C ASN A 90 -15.33 -10.18 8.32
N PRO A 91 -16.64 -10.43 8.13
CA PRO A 91 -17.15 -11.73 7.71
C PRO A 91 -16.87 -12.06 6.23
N ALA A 92 -16.31 -11.13 5.45
CA ALA A 92 -15.95 -11.34 4.05
C ALA A 92 -15.00 -12.54 3.86
N PRO A 93 -15.11 -13.26 2.73
CA PRO A 93 -14.29 -14.45 2.45
C PRO A 93 -12.80 -14.10 2.35
N LEU A 94 -11.97 -14.98 2.89
CA LEU A 94 -10.54 -14.99 2.63
C LEU A 94 -10.28 -15.56 1.23
N ASP A 95 -9.25 -15.04 0.58
CA ASP A 95 -8.76 -15.58 -0.69
C ASP A 95 -7.49 -16.39 -0.40
N PRO A 96 -7.52 -17.74 -0.56
CA PRO A 96 -6.38 -18.59 -0.25
C PRO A 96 -5.20 -18.41 -1.21
N ASN A 97 -5.39 -17.73 -2.34
CA ASN A 97 -4.36 -17.47 -3.33
C ASN A 97 -3.80 -16.04 -3.25
N PHE A 98 -4.32 -15.20 -2.35
CA PHE A 98 -3.88 -13.82 -2.19
C PHE A 98 -2.93 -13.68 -1.01
N LEU A 99 -1.80 -13.02 -1.22
CA LEU A 99 -0.77 -12.86 -0.19
C LEU A 99 -1.15 -11.83 0.88
N GLY A 100 -1.71 -10.68 0.47
CA GLY A 100 -2.19 -9.61 1.36
C GLY A 100 -1.11 -8.77 2.05
N VAL A 101 0.13 -9.24 2.11
CA VAL A 101 1.28 -8.53 2.66
C VAL A 101 2.55 -8.89 1.91
N VAL A 102 3.42 -7.91 1.68
CA VAL A 102 4.73 -8.14 1.08
C VAL A 102 5.77 -7.15 1.58
N SER A 103 7.02 -7.58 1.73
CA SER A 103 8.17 -6.69 1.85
C SER A 103 9.12 -6.85 0.67
N PHE A 104 9.61 -5.73 0.15
CA PHE A 104 10.57 -5.70 -0.95
C PHE A 104 11.50 -4.48 -0.87
N GLY A 105 12.64 -4.57 -1.54
CA GLY A 105 13.62 -3.48 -1.60
C GLY A 105 13.29 -2.45 -2.69
N VAL A 106 13.52 -1.18 -2.38
CA VAL A 106 13.39 -0.08 -3.35
C VAL A 106 14.59 -0.05 -4.30
N GLY A 107 14.32 0.18 -5.60
CA GLY A 107 15.32 0.26 -6.66
C GLY A 107 16.33 1.40 -6.46
N ALA A 108 17.43 1.35 -7.22
CA ALA A 108 18.54 2.31 -7.10
C ALA A 108 18.13 3.77 -7.39
N ASP A 109 17.12 3.98 -8.24
CA ASP A 109 16.53 5.29 -8.57
C ASP A 109 15.31 5.63 -7.68
N GLY A 110 15.13 4.91 -6.58
CA GLY A 110 13.97 5.04 -5.72
C GLY A 110 12.71 4.36 -6.25
N SER A 111 12.75 3.71 -7.42
CA SER A 111 11.55 3.12 -8.03
C SER A 111 11.07 1.84 -7.34
N TYR A 112 9.76 1.61 -7.44
CA TYR A 112 9.13 0.33 -7.09
C TYR A 112 8.00 0.00 -8.06
N ARG A 113 7.68 -1.30 -8.18
CA ARG A 113 6.55 -1.79 -8.97
C ARG A 113 5.92 -3.02 -8.32
N LEU A 114 4.71 -2.86 -7.82
CA LEU A 114 3.93 -3.92 -7.19
C LEU A 114 2.78 -4.37 -8.08
N ARG A 115 2.62 -5.67 -8.27
CA ARG A 115 1.40 -6.28 -8.81
C ARG A 115 0.51 -6.77 -7.66
N THR A 116 -0.75 -6.36 -7.66
CA THR A 116 -1.71 -6.73 -6.61
C THR A 116 -3.14 -6.79 -7.18
N VAL A 117 -4.11 -7.04 -6.32
CA VAL A 117 -5.53 -6.95 -6.64
C VAL A 117 -6.10 -5.68 -6.01
N LYS A 118 -6.98 -4.98 -6.73
CA LYS A 118 -7.71 -3.82 -6.21
C LYS A 118 -8.54 -4.24 -4.99
N PRO A 119 -8.29 -3.68 -3.80
CA PRO A 119 -9.07 -4.05 -2.61
C PRO A 119 -10.53 -3.57 -2.75
N ALA A 120 -11.46 -4.34 -2.18
CA ALA A 120 -12.80 -3.80 -1.98
C ALA A 120 -12.80 -2.77 -0.86
N ARG A 121 -13.85 -1.94 -0.86
CA ARG A 121 -14.10 -1.00 0.22
C ARG A 121 -14.31 -1.76 1.53
N ILE A 122 -13.52 -1.42 2.54
CA ILE A 122 -13.68 -1.98 3.88
C ILE A 122 -14.91 -1.33 4.51
N ARG A 123 -15.85 -2.15 5.00
CA ARG A 123 -16.94 -1.68 5.86
C ARG A 123 -16.44 -1.66 7.30
N SER A 124 -15.78 -0.58 7.70
CA SER A 124 -15.51 -0.31 9.11
C SER A 124 -16.75 0.32 9.77
N ARG A 125 -17.14 -0.16 10.96
CA ARG A 125 -17.98 0.59 11.92
C ARG A 125 -17.24 1.89 12.28
N PRO A 126 -17.88 3.04 12.54
CA PRO A 126 -17.35 4.34 12.17
C PRO A 126 -16.09 4.71 12.98
N ALA A 127 -14.93 4.49 12.38
CA ALA A 127 -13.75 5.31 12.62
C ALA A 127 -13.70 6.35 11.49
N PRO A 128 -13.57 7.65 11.78
CA PRO A 128 -13.71 8.72 10.78
C PRO A 128 -12.73 8.65 9.59
N CYS A 129 -11.64 7.90 9.70
CA CYS A 129 -10.52 7.92 8.76
C CYS A 129 -10.53 6.85 7.66
N ALA A 130 -11.28 5.74 7.80
CA ALA A 130 -11.22 4.64 6.82
C ALA A 130 -12.43 4.65 5.87
N ARG A 131 -12.58 5.72 5.08
CA ARG A 131 -13.62 5.83 4.03
C ARG A 131 -13.00 5.67 2.64
N GLY A 132 -12.52 4.49 2.30
CA GLY A 132 -12.00 4.21 0.95
C GLY A 132 -11.48 2.79 0.75
N THR A 133 -11.24 2.43 -0.52
CA THR A 133 -10.31 1.36 -0.88
C THR A 133 -8.91 1.91 -0.64
N SER A 134 -8.13 1.28 0.23
CA SER A 134 -6.78 1.75 0.57
C SER A 134 -5.78 0.60 0.55
N ILE A 135 -4.56 0.94 0.17
CA ILE A 135 -3.37 0.09 0.29
C ILE A 135 -2.43 0.83 1.21
N SER A 136 -1.92 0.15 2.23
CA SER A 136 -1.03 0.75 3.22
C SER A 136 0.41 0.34 2.90
N MET A 137 1.34 1.30 3.03
CA MET A 137 2.77 1.18 2.77
C MET A 137 3.55 1.53 4.04
#